data_AF-A0A4S3PQH5-F1
#
_entry.id   AF-A0A4S3PQH5-F1
#
_cell.length_a   1.000
_cell.length_b   1.000
_cell.length_c   1.000
_cell.angle_alpha   90.00
_cell.angle_beta   90.00
_cell.angle_gamma   90.00
#
_symmetry.space_group_name_H-M   'P 1'
#
loop_
_entity.id
_entity.type
_entity.pdbx_description
1 polymer ?
#
loop_
_entity_poly.entity_id
_entity_poly.type
_entity_poly.pdbx_seq_one_letter_code
_entity_poly.pdbx_strand_id
1 'polypeptide(L)' 'MKVKLPKLSILLMAIYLIGGIVIILVPMAPGPGNIDWDVMVISYMGYLYLVIATLIYYKMGK' A
#
# COMPACT_ATOMS: atom_id res chain seq x y z
N MET A 1 13.24 -13.82 -23.78
CA MET A 1 12.43 -13.97 -22.53
C MET A 1 11.06 -13.35 -22.76
N LYS A 2 9.95 -14.10 -22.67
CA LYS A 2 8.61 -13.49 -22.64
C LYS A 2 8.40 -12.90 -21.25
N VAL A 3 8.51 -11.58 -21.12
CA VAL A 3 8.18 -10.87 -19.88
C VAL A 3 6.69 -11.06 -19.62
N LYS A 4 6.35 -11.94 -18.68
CA LYS A 4 4.96 -12.08 -18.23
C LYS A 4 4.64 -10.86 -17.36
N LEU A 5 3.58 -10.14 -17.70
CA LEU A 5 3.11 -9.00 -16.94
C LEU A 5 2.90 -9.39 -15.47
N PRO A 6 3.43 -8.64 -14.49
CA PRO A 6 3.30 -8.96 -13.06
C PRO A 6 1.91 -8.54 -12.55
N LYS A 7 0.88 -9.27 -13.00
CA LYS A 7 -0.53 -8.97 -12.72
C LYS A 7 -0.83 -8.79 -11.22
N LEU A 8 -0.20 -9.59 -10.37
CA LEU A 8 -0.40 -9.54 -8.91
C LEU A 8 0.21 -8.28 -8.29
N SER A 9 1.41 -7.88 -8.70
CA SER A 9 2.04 -6.63 -8.24
C SER A 9 1.22 -5.41 -8.67
N ILE A 10 0.69 -5.43 -9.90
CA ILE A 10 -0.19 -4.38 -10.43
C ILE A 10 -1.49 -4.31 -9.61
N LEU A 11 -2.09 -5.45 -9.29
CA LEU A 11 -3.29 -5.51 -8.47
C LEU A 11 -3.05 -4.95 -7.06
N LEU A 12 -1.96 -5.36 -6.40
CA LEU A 12 -1.60 -4.86 -5.08
C LEU A 12 -1.31 -3.35 -5.11
N MET A 13 -0.68 -2.85 -6.18
CA MET A 13 -0.41 -1.43 -6.37
C MET A 13 -1.70 -0.62 -6.59
N ALA A 14 -2.66 -1.18 -7.34
CA ALA A 14 -3.97 -0.57 -7.50
C ALA A 14 -4.75 -0.50 -6.17
N ILE A 15 -4.72 -1.56 -5.36
CA ILE A 15 -5.34 -1.57 -4.02
C ILE A 15 -4.69 -0.50 -3.13
N TYR A 16 -3.37 -0.38 -3.14
CA TYR A 16 -2.66 0.65 -2.36
C TYR A 16 -3.05 2.06 -2.79
N LEU A 17 -3.07 2.34 -4.10
CA LEU A 17 -3.46 3.65 -4.65
C LEU A 17 -4.90 4.02 -4.31
N ILE A 18 -5.85 3.11 -4.54
CA ILE A 18 -7.26 3.35 -4.26
C ILE A 18 -7.48 3.52 -2.75
N GLY A 19 -6.87 2.65 -1.93
CA GLY A 19 -6.94 2.75 -0.47
C GLY A 19 -6.38 4.08 0.04
N GLY A 20 -5.23 4.51 -0.46
CA GLY A 20 -4.62 5.79 -0.13
C GLY A 20 -5.51 6.97 -0.50
N ILE A 21 -6.09 6.98 -1.70
CA ILE A 21 -7.04 8.03 -2.12
C ILE A 21 -8.24 8.10 -1.17
N VAL A 22 -8.83 6.95 -0.83
CA VAL A 22 -9.98 6.91 0.09
C VAL A 22 -9.61 7.48 1.45
N ILE A 23 -8.43 7.15 1.99
CA ILE A 23 -7.97 7.65 3.30
C ILE A 23 -7.76 9.16 3.31
N ILE A 24 -7.14 9.72 2.26
CA ILE A 24 -6.93 11.18 2.14
C ILE A 24 -8.28 11.93 2.08
N LEU A 25 -9.28 11.32 1.45
CA LEU A 25 -10.60 11.93 1.32
C LEU A 25 -11.45 11.83 2.60
N VAL A 26 -11.03 11.03 3.59
CA VAL A 26 -11.71 10.93 4.88
C VAL A 26 -11.15 12.03 5.81
N PRO A 27 -11.96 13.01 6.22
CA PRO A 27 -11.49 14.02 7.16
C PRO A 27 -11.21 13.38 8.51
N MET A 28 -9.93 13.24 8.83
CA MET A 28 -9.46 12.76 10.14
C MET A 28 -9.24 13.94 11.08
N ALA A 29 -9.63 13.77 12.34
CA ALA A 29 -9.29 14.74 13.38
C ALA A 29 -7.76 14.78 13.55
N PRO A 30 -7.15 15.95 13.86
CA PRO A 30 -5.71 16.03 14.10
C PRO A 30 -5.30 15.16 15.29
N GLY A 31 -4.16 14.49 15.16
CA GLY A 31 -3.61 13.65 16.21
C GLY A 31 -2.96 14.42 17.34
N PRO A 32 -2.51 13.70 18.39
CA PRO A 32 -1.76 14.29 19.49
C PRO A 32 -0.55 15.07 18.94
N GLY A 33 -0.47 16.36 19.23
CA GLY A 33 0.60 17.21 18.70
C GLY A 33 0.44 17.64 17.23
N ASN A 34 -0.79 17.69 16.71
CA ASN A 34 -1.11 18.04 15.31
C ASN A 34 -0.48 17.08 14.28
N ILE A 35 -0.44 15.79 14.61
CA ILE A 35 0.01 14.76 13.67
C ILE A 35 -1.09 14.50 12.64
N ASP A 36 -0.71 14.49 11.37
CA ASP A 36 -1.54 14.12 10.24
C ASP A 36 -1.75 12.59 10.23
N TRP A 37 -2.87 12.13 10.82
CA TRP A 37 -3.18 10.70 10.94
C TRP A 37 -3.33 10.01 9.58
N ASP A 38 -3.87 10.71 8.58
CA ASP A 38 -3.98 10.25 7.21
C ASP A 38 -2.60 9.91 6.62
N VAL A 39 -1.62 10.80 6.79
CA VAL A 39 -0.24 10.57 6.36
C VAL A 39 0.38 9.37 7.07
N MET A 40 0.14 9.22 8.38
CA MET A 40 0.60 8.06 9.14
C MET A 40 0.00 6.76 8.60
N VAL A 41 -1.33 6.70 8.44
CA VAL A 41 -2.05 5.50 7.99
C VAL A 41 -1.59 5.08 6.59
N ILE A 42 -1.45 6.03 5.65
CA ILE A 42 -0.97 5.76 4.29
C ILE A 42 0.45 5.20 4.33
N SER A 43 1.33 5.79 5.16
CA SER A 43 2.71 5.33 5.32
C SER A 43 2.76 3.88 5.83
N TYR A 44 1.98 3.54 6.86
CA TYR A 44 1.89 2.16 7.37
C TYR A 44 1.30 1.18 6.35
N MET A 45 0.31 1.59 5.57
CA MET A 45 -0.21 0.77 4.48
C MET A 45 0.85 0.50 3.41
N GLY A 46 1.73 1.45 3.12
CA GLY A 46 2.85 1.26 2.20
C GLY A 46 3.84 0.21 2.69
N TYR A 47 4.18 0.21 3.98
CA TYR A 47 4.99 -0.85 4.58
C TYR A 47 4.30 -2.21 4.51
N LEU A 48 3.00 -2.27 4.77
CA LEU A 48 2.22 -3.51 4.70
C LEU A 48 2.19 -4.08 3.28
N TYR A 49 2.03 -3.20 2.27
CA TYR A 49 2.14 -3.56 0.85
C TYR A 49 3.50 -4.18 0.53
N LEU A 50 4.60 -3.55 0.97
CA LEU A 50 5.96 -4.06 0.75
C LEU A 50 6.14 -5.46 1.33
N VAL A 51 5.74 -5.65 2.59
CA VAL A 51 5.85 -6.96 3.27
C VAL A 51 5.06 -8.03 2.51
N ILE A 52 3.81 -7.74 2.13
CA ILE A 52 2.96 -8.68 1.39
C ILE A 52 3.57 -9.00 0.02
N ALA A 53 4.05 -7.99 -0.70
CA ALA A 53 4.67 -8.16 -2.01
C ALA A 53 5.92 -9.05 -1.92
N THR A 54 6.77 -8.84 -0.91
CA THR A 54 7.97 -9.65 -0.68
C THR A 54 7.61 -11.09 -0.31
N LEU A 55 6.64 -11.32 0.57
CA LEU A 55 6.17 -12.66 0.93
C LEU A 55 5.61 -13.42 -0.28
N ILE A 56 4.85 -12.74 -1.13
CA ILE A 56 4.31 -13.30 -2.37
C ILE A 56 5.45 -13.65 -3.32
N TYR A 57 6.42 -12.76 -3.50
CA TYR A 57 7.58 -13.01 -4.36
C TYR A 57 8.35 -14.26 -3.90
N TYR A 58 8.66 -14.36 -2.61
CA TYR A 58 9.29 -15.54 -2.01
C TYR A 58 8.46 -16.81 -2.22
N LYS A 59 7.14 -16.76 -1.97
CA LYS A 59 6.24 -17.91 -2.18
C LYS A 59 6.16 -18.36 -3.64
N MET A 60 6.37 -17.45 -4.59
CA MET A 60 6.42 -17.77 -6.03
C MET A 60 7.75 -18.42 -6.45
N GLY A 61 8.70 -18.61 -5.52
CA GLY A 61 10.00 -19.23 -5.78
C GLY A 61 10.88 -18.40 -6.71
N LYS A 62 10.70 -17.07 -6.69
CA LYS A 62 11.47 -16.13 -7.47
C LYS A 62 12.46 -15.39 -6.59
#